data_AF-A0A450SWY8-F1
#
_entry.id   AF-A0A450SWY8-F1
#
_cell.length_a   1.000
_cell.length_b   1.000
_cell.length_c   1.000
_cell.angle_alpha   90.00
_cell.angle_beta   90.00
_cell.angle_gamma   90.00
#
_symmetry.space_group_name_H-M   'P 1'
#
loop_
_entity.id
_entity.type
_entity.pdbx_description
1 polymer ?
#
loop_
_entity_poly.entity_id
_entity_poly.type
_entity_poly.pdbx_seq_one_letter_code
_entity_poly.pdbx_strand_id
1 'polypeptide(L)' 'MEEIRYRHPVRIVQDYMDTGITVLYHRPTQLETLVDLFGAATTRKRIFDAALAATLKDHGIPGLYMVI' A
#
# COMPACT_ATOMS: atom_id res chain seq x y z
N MET A 1 -15.46 -23.74 -23.07
CA MET A 1 -15.58 -23.80 -21.60
C MET A 1 -14.44 -22.98 -21.04
N GLU A 2 -14.77 -21.82 -20.47
CA GLU A 2 -13.79 -20.94 -19.84
C GLU A 2 -13.49 -21.51 -18.45
N GLU A 3 -12.34 -22.16 -18.33
CA GLU A 3 -11.87 -22.72 -17.07
C GLU A 3 -11.50 -21.54 -16.15
N ILE A 4 -12.38 -21.15 -15.22
CA ILE A 4 -12.01 -20.28 -14.11
C ILE A 4 -11.06 -21.10 -13.23
N ARG A 5 -9.79 -21.11 -13.61
CA ARG A 5 -8.72 -21.80 -12.91
C ARG A 5 -8.54 -21.08 -11.59
N TYR A 6 -9.02 -21.69 -10.51
CA TYR A 6 -8.82 -21.21 -9.14
C TYR A 6 -7.31 -21.19 -8.86
N ARG A 7 -6.63 -20.06 -9.12
CA ARG A 7 -5.21 -19.93 -8.83
C ARG A 7 -5.06 -19.91 -7.33
N HIS A 8 -4.25 -20.83 -6.81
CA HIS A 8 -3.89 -20.84 -5.40
C HIS A 8 -3.33 -19.46 -5.02
N PRO A 9 -3.76 -18.82 -3.91
CA PRO A 9 -3.39 -17.44 -3.57
C PRO A 9 -1.87 -17.21 -3.54
N VAL A 10 -1.12 -18.20 -3.07
CA VAL A 10 0.35 -18.18 -3.09
C VAL A 10 0.93 -18.00 -4.50
N ARG A 11 0.31 -18.62 -5.51
CA ARG A 11 0.78 -18.54 -6.89
C ARG A 11 0.54 -17.16 -7.49
N ILE A 12 -0.57 -16.52 -7.13
CA ILE A 12 -0.84 -15.14 -7.54
C ILE A 12 0.23 -14.21 -6.95
N VAL A 13 0.51 -14.33 -5.64
CA VAL A 13 1.56 -13.53 -4.99
C VAL A 13 2.91 -13.76 -5.67
N GLN A 14 3.26 -15.01 -5.96
CA GLN A 14 4.51 -15.34 -6.63
C GLN A 14 4.59 -14.73 -8.04
N ASP A 15 3.52 -14.82 -8.84
CA ASP A 15 3.46 -14.21 -10.17
C ASP A 15 3.71 -12.69 -10.11
N TYR A 16 3.20 -11.99 -9.09
CA TYR A 16 3.49 -10.57 -8.86
C TYR A 16 4.95 -10.32 -8.46
N MET A 17 5.51 -11.15 -7.57
CA MET A 17 6.91 -11.04 -7.16
C MET A 17 7.85 -11.25 -8.36
N ASP A 18 7.53 -12.19 -9.25
CA ASP A 18 8.32 -12.52 -10.43
C ASP A 18 8.35 -11.39 -11.47
N THR A 19 7.41 -10.43 -11.43
CA THR A 19 7.47 -9.22 -12.27
C THR A 19 8.61 -8.26 -11.88
N GLY A 20 9.24 -8.47 -10.73
CA GLY A 20 10.22 -7.54 -10.17
C GLY A 20 9.58 -6.31 -9.52
N ILE A 21 8.31 -6.41 -9.10
CA ILE A 21 7.63 -5.33 -8.38
C ILE A 21 8.40 -4.96 -7.11
N THR A 22 8.55 -3.67 -6.86
CA THR A 22 9.19 -3.17 -5.64
C THR A 22 8.29 -3.43 -4.44
N VAL A 23 8.78 -4.24 -3.49
CA VAL A 23 8.12 -4.45 -2.19
C VAL A 23 8.66 -3.46 -1.17
N LEU A 24 7.78 -2.66 -0.60
CA LEU A 24 8.12 -1.69 0.44
C LEU A 24 7.93 -2.32 1.81
N TYR A 25 9.03 -2.46 2.54
CA TYR A 25 8.98 -2.87 3.94
C TYR A 25 8.71 -1.68 4.84
N HIS A 26 8.12 -1.94 6.01
CA HIS A 26 7.80 -0.86 6.93
C HIS A 26 9.08 -0.14 7.42
N ARG A 27 8.98 1.17 7.68
CA ARG A 27 10.01 1.99 8.33
C ARG A 27 9.52 2.42 9.72
N PRO A 28 10.40 2.60 10.70
CA PRO A 28 10.00 3.05 12.04
C PRO A 28 9.23 4.37 12.04
N THR A 29 9.55 5.28 11.12
CA THR A 29 8.93 6.61 10.97
C THR A 29 7.48 6.56 10.45
N GLN A 30 7.00 5.42 9.95
CA GLN A 30 5.67 5.39 9.31
C GLN A 30 4.53 5.65 10.27
N LEU A 31 4.67 5.24 11.53
CA LEU A 31 3.65 5.48 12.53
C LEU A 31 3.55 6.97 12.85
N GLU A 32 4.68 7.67 12.91
CA GLU A 32 4.73 9.12 13.09
C GLU A 32 4.07 9.83 11.91
N THR A 33 4.47 9.48 10.69
CA THR A 33 3.87 10.01 9.45
C THR A 33 2.37 9.70 9.37
N LEU A 34 1.92 8.53 9.81
CA LEU A 34 0.50 8.15 9.84
C LEU A 34 -0.30 9.04 10.79
N VAL A 35 0.21 9.26 12.00
CA VAL A 35 -0.43 10.12 13.01
C VAL A 35 -0.51 11.56 12.49
N ASP A 36 0.55 12.07 11.86
CA ASP A 36 0.56 13.39 11.24
C ASP A 36 -0.51 13.52 10.14
N LEU A 37 -0.64 12.50 9.29
CA LEU A 37 -1.63 12.48 8.21
C LEU A 37 -3.08 12.46 8.71
N PHE A 38 -3.33 11.87 9.88
CA PHE A 38 -4.61 11.90 10.56
C PHE A 38 -4.86 13.24 11.25
N GLY A 39 -3.85 13.81 11.92
CA GLY A 39 -3.96 15.12 12.56
C GLY A 39 -4.21 16.26 11.56
N ALA A 40 -3.66 16.16 10.35
CA ALA A 40 -3.85 17.12 9.27
C ALA A 40 -5.14 16.90 8.45
N ALA A 41 -5.88 15.82 8.70
CA ALA A 41 -7.09 15.52 7.93
C ALA A 41 -8.30 16.30 8.45
N THR A 42 -8.93 17.08 7.59
CA THR A 42 -10.20 17.77 7.88
C THR A 42 -11.41 16.86 7.69
N THR A 43 -11.21 15.68 7.10
CA THR A 43 -12.24 14.67 6.83
C THR A 43 -11.80 13.30 7.35
N ARG A 44 -12.77 12.41 7.57
CA ARG A 44 -12.48 11.03 8.00
C ARG A 44 -11.72 10.30 6.89
N LYS A 45 -10.46 9.97 7.13
CA LYS A 45 -9.65 9.12 6.25
C LYS A 45 -9.80 7.66 6.63
N ARG A 46 -9.78 6.76 5.64
CA ARG A 46 -9.69 5.31 5.88
C ARG A 46 -8.26 4.99 6.34
N ILE A 47 -8.15 4.17 7.38
CA ILE A 47 -6.87 3.87 8.02
C ILE A 47 -5.84 3.23 7.07
N PHE A 48 -6.30 2.38 6.17
CA PHE A 48 -5.42 1.72 5.19
C PHE A 48 -4.88 2.70 4.14
N ASP A 49 -5.69 3.68 3.70
CA ASP A 49 -5.25 4.69 2.73
C ASP A 49 -4.22 5.63 3.36
N ALA A 50 -4.44 6.02 4.62
CA ALA A 50 -3.48 6.83 5.38
C ALA A 50 -2.17 6.06 5.65
N ALA A 51 -2.24 4.78 5.99
CA ALA A 51 -1.07 3.93 6.19
C ALA A 51 -0.28 3.73 4.89
N LEU A 52 -0.97 3.53 3.76
CA LEU A 52 -0.34 3.45 2.44
C LEU A 52 0.37 4.77 2.10
N ALA A 53 -0.29 5.91 2.27
CA ALA A 53 0.30 7.22 2.04
C ALA A 53 1.54 7.48 2.91
N ALA A 54 1.50 7.10 4.19
CA ALA A 54 2.67 7.16 5.07
C ALA A 54 3.83 6.29 4.56
N THR A 55 3.52 5.07 4.12
CA THR A 55 4.50 4.15 3.52
C THR A 55 5.20 4.78 2.33
N LEU A 56 4.43 5.32 1.39
CA LEU A 56 4.98 5.90 0.16
C LEU A 56 5.82 7.14 0.45
N LYS A 57 5.35 8.02 1.34
CA LYS A 57 6.06 9.23 1.75
C LYS A 57 7.40 8.91 2.39
N ASP A 58 7.44 7.95 3.31
CA ASP A 58 8.65 7.57 4.04
C ASP A 58 9.69 6.89 3.16
N HIS A 59 9.26 6.22 2.08
CA HIS A 59 10.16 5.66 1.07
C HIS A 59 10.54 6.64 -0.03
N GLY A 60 10.08 7.89 0.04
CA GLY A 60 10.40 8.93 -0.94
C GLY A 60 9.85 8.64 -2.32
N ILE A 61 8.74 7.89 -2.42
CA ILE A 61 8.13 7.51 -3.70
C ILE A 61 7.11 8.58 -4.08
N PRO A 62 7.40 9.39 -5.13
CA PRO A 62 6.47 10.38 -5.60
C PRO A 62 5.31 9.70 -6.35
N GLY A 63 4.12 9.75 -5.76
CA GLY A 63 2.87 9.41 -6.44
C GLY A 63 2.36 7.97 -6.22
N LEU A 64 1.35 7.85 -5.35
CA LEU A 64 0.05 7.22 -5.59
C LEU A 64 -0.84 7.61 -4.39
N TYR A 65 -1.39 8.83 -4.43
CA TYR A 65 -2.35 9.31 -3.44
C TYR A 65 -3.74 8.92 -3.91
N MET A 66 -4.18 7.68 -3.67
CA MET A 66 -5.59 7.36 -3.94
C MET A 66 -6.46 7.96 -2.83
N VAL A 67 -6.91 9.18 -3.09
CA VAL A 67 -8.12 9.74 -2.50
C VAL A 67 -9.29 9.20 -3.31
N ILE A 68 -10.24 8.55 -2.63
CA ILE A 68 -11.64 8.56 -3.05
C ILE A 68 -12.48 9.02 -1.86
#